data_AF-K6U076-F1
#
_entry.id   AF-K6U076-F1
#
_cell.length_a   1.000
_cell.length_b   1.000
_cell.length_c   1.000
_cell.angle_alpha   90.00
_cell.angle_beta   90.00
_cell.angle_gamma   90.00
#
_symmetry.space_group_name_H-M   'P 1'
#
loop_
_entity.id
_entity.type
_entity.pdbx_description
1 polymer ?
#
loop_
_entity_poly.entity_id
_entity_poly.type
_entity_poly.pdbx_seq_one_letter_code
_entity_poly.pdbx_strand_id
1 'polypeptide(L)'
;MSVSICLHRDHKNVEEWLGMSNGGMAVFLTVIVLSGSRLAIKKKEKEIIQWFVERDDTVRGRGCNGFDICDIPWEKETFEKERQFLLKVLDGAKAKLGWEVLSYQPNEDFVFRYLEKFETLLLNFTSEYIDENTYSLWLEDNKILESLVPKDYSDCDEKSKELALKARHHFEELTIKFKKYIDDDEYDDWAKKQKFPILEVPDGFHTCKEHGAIISWNGCIVCNDM
;
A
#
# COMPACT_ATOMS: atom_id res chain seq x y z
N MET A 1 -17.03 9.74 10.97
CA MET A 1 -16.98 8.40 10.37
C MET A 1 -15.76 7.69 10.90
N SER A 2 -15.89 6.40 11.22
CA SER A 2 -14.82 5.55 11.72
C SER A 2 -14.51 4.47 10.70
N VAL A 3 -13.24 4.10 10.61
CA VAL A 3 -12.76 2.98 9.81
C VAL A 3 -12.29 1.88 10.75
N SER A 4 -12.40 0.64 10.29
CA SER A 4 -12.13 -0.53 11.12
C SER A 4 -11.12 -1.43 10.46
N ILE A 5 -10.25 -2.02 11.28
CA ILE A 5 -9.45 -3.19 10.92
C ILE A 5 -10.02 -4.38 11.68
N CYS A 6 -10.37 -5.47 10.99
CA CYS A 6 -10.88 -6.67 11.65
C CYS A 6 -9.94 -7.86 11.45
N LEU A 7 -10.07 -8.89 12.29
CA LEU A 7 -9.25 -10.11 12.19
C LEU A 7 -9.54 -10.89 10.91
N HIS A 8 -10.83 -11.05 10.55
CA HIS A 8 -11.29 -11.71 9.34
C HIS A 8 -12.72 -11.28 8.96
N ARG A 9 -13.12 -11.55 7.71
CA ARG A 9 -14.41 -11.13 7.10
C ARG A 9 -15.67 -11.53 7.88
N ASP A 10 -15.60 -12.65 8.61
CA ASP A 10 -16.73 -13.22 9.36
C ASP A 10 -16.64 -12.94 10.88
N HIS A 11 -15.91 -11.89 11.29
CA HIS A 11 -15.75 -11.58 12.70
C HIS A 11 -17.10 -11.39 13.40
N LYS A 12 -17.24 -11.95 14.60
CA LYS A 12 -18.46 -11.81 15.42
C LYS A 12 -18.18 -11.19 16.78
N ASN A 13 -16.91 -11.09 17.13
CA ASN A 13 -16.47 -10.57 18.41
C ASN A 13 -15.95 -9.13 18.25
N VAL A 14 -16.43 -8.23 19.09
CA VAL A 14 -15.93 -6.85 19.16
C VAL A 14 -14.51 -6.75 19.72
N GLU A 15 -13.91 -7.84 20.19
CA GLU A 15 -12.48 -7.84 20.51
C GLU A 15 -11.59 -8.10 19.29
N GLU A 16 -12.17 -8.54 18.17
CA GLU A 16 -11.51 -8.87 16.91
C GLU A 16 -11.46 -7.69 15.93
N TRP A 17 -11.72 -6.47 16.40
CA TRP A 17 -11.63 -5.26 15.59
C TRP A 17 -10.82 -4.13 16.26
N LEU A 18 -10.35 -3.20 15.43
CA LEU A 18 -9.72 -1.95 15.81
C LEU A 18 -10.43 -0.83 15.06
N GLY A 19 -11.21 -0.03 15.79
CA GLY A 19 -11.88 1.15 15.25
C GLY A 19 -11.03 2.41 15.42
N MET A 20 -10.92 3.22 14.36
CA MET A 20 -10.16 4.46 14.32
C MET A 20 -10.95 5.57 13.62
N SER A 21 -10.61 6.84 13.87
CA SER A 21 -11.06 7.93 13.00
C SER A 21 -10.30 7.86 11.67
N ASN A 22 -10.81 8.49 10.60
CA ASN A 22 -10.10 8.54 9.31
C ASN A 22 -8.69 9.14 9.47
N GLY A 23 -8.55 10.21 10.27
CA GLY A 23 -7.24 10.80 10.56
C GLY A 23 -6.34 9.87 11.39
N GLY A 24 -6.93 9.10 12.31
CA GLY A 24 -6.19 8.07 13.05
C GLY A 24 -5.65 6.96 12.14
N MET A 25 -6.45 6.52 11.17
CA MET A 25 -6.03 5.54 10.17
C MET A 25 -4.91 6.07 9.26
N ALA A 26 -5.01 7.32 8.78
CA ALA A 26 -3.95 7.93 7.99
C ALA A 26 -2.61 7.92 8.74
N VAL A 27 -2.60 8.40 9.98
CA VAL A 27 -1.39 8.38 10.83
C VAL A 27 -0.91 6.94 11.09
N PHE A 28 -1.81 6.01 11.38
CA PHE A 28 -1.49 4.59 11.60
C PHE A 28 -0.79 3.96 10.39
N LEU A 29 -1.35 4.14 9.18
CA LEU A 29 -0.74 3.65 7.95
C LEU A 29 0.62 4.31 7.70
N THR A 30 0.72 5.62 7.87
CA THR A 30 1.97 6.38 7.66
C THR A 30 3.11 5.85 8.54
N VAL A 31 2.87 5.61 9.85
CA VAL A 31 3.94 5.11 10.73
C VAL A 31 4.32 3.66 10.45
N ILE A 32 3.37 2.81 10.04
CA ILE A 32 3.65 1.43 9.62
C ILE A 32 4.45 1.39 8.33
N VAL A 33 4.05 2.18 7.33
CA VAL A 33 4.74 2.24 6.04
C VAL A 33 6.16 2.76 6.23
N LEU A 34 6.38 3.80 7.03
CA LEU A 34 7.71 4.35 7.27
C LEU A 34 8.64 3.33 7.96
N SER A 35 8.17 2.70 9.05
CA SER A 35 8.93 1.66 9.75
C SER A 35 9.21 0.47 8.83
N GLY A 36 8.18 0.01 8.12
CA GLY A 36 8.26 -1.12 7.21
C GLY A 36 9.21 -0.90 6.04
N SER A 37 9.18 0.28 5.43
CA SER A 37 10.05 0.64 4.30
C SER A 37 11.53 0.59 4.67
N ARG A 38 11.87 0.91 5.92
CA ARG A 38 13.24 0.86 6.44
C ARG A 38 13.72 -0.54 6.78
N LEU A 39 12.78 -1.44 7.10
CA LEU A 39 13.07 -2.81 7.54
C LEU A 39 12.97 -3.84 6.40
N ALA A 40 12.17 -3.58 5.38
CA ALA A 40 11.86 -4.53 4.31
C ALA A 40 13.07 -4.76 3.39
N ILE A 41 13.57 -5.99 3.37
CA ILE A 41 14.69 -6.39 2.50
C ILE A 41 14.20 -7.38 1.45
N LYS A 42 13.44 -8.40 1.86
CA LYS A 42 12.96 -9.45 0.97
C LYS A 42 11.77 -8.96 0.14
N LYS A 43 11.60 -9.56 -1.05
CA LYS A 43 10.46 -9.29 -1.93
C LYS A 43 9.12 -9.30 -1.18
N LYS A 44 8.82 -10.37 -0.46
CA LYS A 44 7.56 -10.51 0.29
C LYS A 44 7.34 -9.45 1.37
N GLU A 45 8.42 -9.07 2.08
CA GLU A 45 8.37 -7.99 3.07
C GLU A 45 7.99 -6.66 2.42
N LYS A 46 8.54 -6.38 1.23
CA LYS A 46 8.23 -5.17 0.46
C LYS A 46 6.81 -5.19 -0.12
N GLU A 47 6.32 -6.34 -0.58
CA GLU A 47 4.93 -6.50 -1.05
C GLU A 47 3.91 -6.20 0.06
N ILE A 48 4.18 -6.69 1.28
CA ILE A 48 3.34 -6.38 2.44
C ILE A 48 3.30 -4.86 2.67
N ILE A 49 4.46 -4.18 2.66
CA ILE A 49 4.48 -2.72 2.86
C ILE A 49 3.78 -1.99 1.72
N GLN A 50 4.00 -2.38 0.47
CA GLN A 50 3.30 -1.81 -0.68
C GLN A 50 1.78 -1.96 -0.54
N TRP A 51 1.29 -3.13 -0.09
CA TRP A 51 -0.13 -3.35 0.16
C TRP A 51 -0.69 -2.37 1.22
N PHE A 52 0.07 -2.03 2.26
CA PHE A 52 -0.33 -0.99 3.23
C PHE A 52 -0.39 0.40 2.59
N VAL A 53 0.56 0.76 1.73
CA VAL A 53 0.54 2.04 1.01
C VAL A 53 -0.70 2.16 0.11
N GLU A 54 -1.16 1.05 -0.47
CA GLU A 54 -2.39 0.99 -1.28
C GLU A 54 -3.68 1.10 -0.45
N ARG A 55 -3.60 1.15 0.88
CA ARG A 55 -4.73 1.51 1.75
C ARG A 55 -4.77 3.00 2.06
N ASP A 56 -3.86 3.81 1.54
CA ASP A 56 -3.91 5.25 1.74
C ASP A 56 -5.26 5.86 1.30
N ASP A 57 -5.72 6.89 2.02
CA ASP A 57 -7.01 7.56 1.76
C ASP A 57 -7.04 8.16 0.35
N THR A 58 -5.89 8.57 -0.19
CA THR A 58 -5.80 9.10 -1.55
C THR A 58 -5.95 8.02 -2.62
N VAL A 59 -5.74 6.75 -2.26
CA VAL A 59 -5.90 5.57 -3.12
C VAL A 59 -7.32 5.02 -3.06
N ARG A 60 -7.83 4.78 -1.84
CA ARG A 60 -9.11 4.09 -1.62
C ARG A 60 -10.31 5.03 -1.47
N GLY A 61 -10.06 6.32 -1.29
CA GLY A 61 -11.06 7.29 -0.89
C GLY A 61 -11.22 7.33 0.63
N ARG A 62 -11.39 8.54 1.16
CA ARG A 62 -11.46 8.79 2.60
C ARG A 62 -12.62 8.03 3.25
N GLY A 63 -12.29 7.20 4.24
CA GLY A 63 -13.27 6.37 4.96
C GLY A 63 -13.52 5.00 4.35
N CYS A 64 -12.80 4.64 3.27
CA CYS A 64 -12.90 3.34 2.59
C CYS A 64 -11.64 2.48 2.76
N ASN A 65 -10.73 2.85 3.67
CA ASN A 65 -9.45 2.18 3.89
C ASN A 65 -9.41 1.23 5.08
N GLY A 66 -10.57 0.87 5.64
CA GLY A 66 -10.66 -0.31 6.51
C GLY A 66 -10.29 -1.59 5.74
N PHE A 67 -9.79 -2.58 6.44
CA PHE A 67 -9.37 -3.86 5.85
C PHE A 67 -9.40 -4.98 6.88
N ASP A 68 -9.47 -6.23 6.43
CA ASP A 68 -9.30 -7.38 7.31
C ASP A 68 -7.86 -7.85 7.30
N ILE A 69 -7.36 -8.39 8.42
CA ILE A 69 -6.01 -8.96 8.50
C ILE A 69 -5.87 -10.13 7.53
N CYS A 70 -6.94 -10.90 7.29
CA CYS A 70 -6.93 -11.95 6.27
C CYS A 70 -6.75 -11.43 4.84
N ASP A 71 -6.94 -10.13 4.58
CA ASP A 71 -6.77 -9.51 3.25
C ASP A 71 -5.31 -9.09 2.97
N ILE A 72 -4.45 -9.07 3.98
CA ILE A 72 -3.00 -8.90 3.79
C ILE A 72 -2.51 -10.05 2.91
N PRO A 73 -1.58 -9.82 1.96
CA PRO A 73 -1.17 -10.80 0.95
C PRO A 73 -0.28 -11.89 1.56
N TRP A 74 -0.80 -12.67 2.50
CA TRP A 74 -0.07 -13.76 3.16
C TRP A 74 0.19 -14.93 2.21
N GLU A 75 1.26 -15.67 2.46
CA GLU A 75 1.46 -17.02 1.94
C GLU A 75 1.42 -18.02 3.09
N LYS A 76 0.66 -19.12 2.96
CA LYS A 76 0.50 -20.08 4.07
C LYS A 76 1.82 -20.72 4.49
N GLU A 77 2.70 -21.00 3.53
CA GLU A 77 4.00 -21.65 3.72
C GLU A 77 4.99 -20.75 4.48
N THR A 78 4.89 -19.43 4.30
CA THR A 78 5.80 -18.44 4.88
C THR A 78 5.15 -17.51 5.90
N PHE A 79 3.88 -17.74 6.20
CA PHE A 79 3.03 -16.93 7.08
C PHE A 79 3.74 -16.51 8.38
N GLU A 80 4.37 -17.44 9.09
CA GLU A 80 5.01 -17.11 10.37
C GLU A 80 6.15 -16.10 10.21
N LYS A 81 6.91 -16.18 9.10
CA LYS A 81 8.00 -15.23 8.82
C LYS A 81 7.45 -13.84 8.49
N GLU A 82 6.34 -13.81 7.75
CA GLU A 82 5.65 -12.57 7.37
C GLU A 82 5.00 -11.89 8.58
N ARG A 83 4.35 -12.68 9.44
CA ARG A 83 3.78 -12.21 10.70
C ARG A 83 4.87 -11.65 11.61
N GLN A 84 5.98 -12.36 11.77
CA GLN A 84 7.12 -11.85 12.56
C GLN A 84 7.75 -10.60 11.96
N PHE A 85 7.79 -10.48 10.62
CA PHE A 85 8.21 -9.24 9.99
C PHE A 85 7.28 -8.09 10.39
N LEU A 86 5.96 -8.26 10.29
CA LEU A 86 5.01 -7.20 10.66
C LEU A 86 5.08 -6.84 12.15
N LEU A 87 5.27 -7.80 13.05
CA LEU A 87 5.51 -7.49 14.47
C LEU A 87 6.74 -6.61 14.66
N LYS A 88 7.84 -6.87 13.95
CA LYS A 88 9.03 -6.00 13.96
C LYS A 88 8.76 -4.61 13.39
N VAL A 89 7.89 -4.50 12.37
CA VAL A 89 7.44 -3.22 11.84
C VAL A 89 6.69 -2.42 12.89
N LEU A 90 5.82 -3.06 13.67
CA LEU A 90 5.12 -2.41 14.78
C LEU A 90 6.07 -1.97 15.89
N ASP A 91 7.08 -2.78 16.23
CA ASP A 91 8.12 -2.39 17.17
C ASP A 91 8.93 -1.19 16.69
N GLY A 92 9.30 -1.16 15.40
CA GLY A 92 9.93 0.01 14.79
C GLY A 92 9.05 1.24 14.83
N ALA A 93 7.74 1.10 14.54
CA ALA A 93 6.79 2.22 14.58
C ALA A 93 6.60 2.75 16.01
N LYS A 94 6.51 1.87 17.01
CA LYS A 94 6.51 2.22 18.45
C LYS A 94 7.81 2.91 18.87
N ALA A 95 8.95 2.50 18.28
CA ALA A 95 10.25 3.15 18.44
C ALA A 95 10.44 4.41 17.57
N LYS A 96 9.38 4.87 16.88
CA LYS A 96 9.37 6.07 16.03
C LYS A 96 10.32 5.99 14.82
N LEU A 97 10.68 4.78 14.41
CA LEU A 97 11.47 4.54 13.20
C LEU A 97 10.68 5.05 11.99
N GLY A 98 11.14 6.13 11.37
CA GLY A 98 10.36 6.79 10.32
C GLY A 98 10.19 8.28 10.52
N TRP A 99 10.02 8.68 11.78
CA TRP A 99 9.24 9.87 12.08
C TRP A 99 9.96 11.18 11.80
N GLU A 100 11.28 11.16 11.62
CA GLU A 100 12.07 12.35 11.36
C GLU A 100 11.76 13.02 10.01
N VAL A 101 11.05 12.33 9.11
CA VAL A 101 10.62 12.87 7.82
C VAL A 101 9.18 13.43 7.85
N LEU A 102 8.49 13.34 8.98
CA LEU A 102 7.12 13.86 9.12
C LEU A 102 7.14 15.38 9.34
N SER A 103 6.24 16.09 8.67
CA SER A 103 6.01 17.53 8.89
C SER A 103 5.15 17.84 10.13
N TYR A 104 4.64 16.80 10.78
CA TYR A 104 3.80 16.86 11.97
C TYR A 104 4.30 15.88 13.05
N GLN A 105 3.88 16.10 14.28
CA GLN A 105 4.10 15.14 15.37
C GLN A 105 2.86 14.27 15.54
N PRO A 106 2.94 12.95 15.31
CA PRO A 106 1.83 12.04 15.62
C PRO A 106 1.41 12.16 17.09
N ASN A 107 0.10 12.05 17.36
CA ASN A 107 -0.37 11.94 18.72
C ASN A 107 -0.06 10.54 19.27
N GLU A 108 0.96 10.47 20.12
CA GLU A 108 1.54 9.22 20.65
C GLU A 108 0.50 8.38 21.42
N ASP A 109 -0.34 9.01 22.25
CA ASP A 109 -1.35 8.31 23.04
C ASP A 109 -2.34 7.53 22.16
N PHE A 110 -2.74 8.12 21.03
CA PHE A 110 -3.64 7.46 20.09
C PHE A 110 -2.93 6.43 19.23
N VAL A 111 -1.82 6.80 18.58
CA VAL A 111 -1.15 5.91 17.63
C VAL A 111 -0.57 4.67 18.31
N PHE A 112 -0.03 4.79 19.52
CA PHE A 112 0.49 3.62 20.25
C PHE A 112 -0.63 2.66 20.65
N ARG A 113 -1.79 3.17 21.09
CA ARG A 113 -2.96 2.33 21.34
C ARG A 113 -3.39 1.55 20.10
N TYR A 114 -3.34 2.18 18.92
CA TYR A 114 -3.70 1.52 17.66
C TYR A 114 -2.67 0.44 17.30
N LEU A 115 -1.38 0.73 17.42
CA LEU A 115 -0.30 -0.23 17.16
C LEU A 115 -0.39 -1.45 18.11
N GLU A 116 -0.65 -1.24 19.40
CA GLU A 116 -0.82 -2.31 20.40
C GLU A 116 -2.05 -3.19 20.13
N LYS A 117 -3.19 -2.58 19.77
CA LYS A 117 -4.38 -3.35 19.43
C LYS A 117 -4.16 -4.13 18.13
N PHE A 118 -3.53 -3.54 17.13
CA PHE A 118 -3.21 -4.24 15.88
C PHE A 118 -2.21 -5.38 16.10
N GLU A 119 -1.20 -5.19 16.95
CA GLU A 119 -0.29 -6.26 17.40
C GLU A 119 -1.06 -7.42 18.05
N THR A 120 -2.02 -7.12 18.93
CA THR A 120 -2.90 -8.13 19.54
C THR A 120 -3.67 -8.92 18.47
N LEU A 121 -4.21 -8.23 17.46
CA LEU A 121 -4.92 -8.90 16.36
C LEU A 121 -3.98 -9.80 15.54
N LEU A 122 -2.76 -9.33 15.23
CA LEU A 122 -1.76 -10.14 14.52
C LEU A 122 -1.34 -11.39 15.31
N LEU A 123 -1.17 -11.26 16.63
CA LEU A 123 -0.81 -12.40 17.49
C LEU A 123 -1.90 -13.46 17.55
N ASN A 124 -3.17 -13.03 17.49
CA ASN A 124 -4.33 -13.93 17.45
C ASN A 124 -4.62 -14.48 16.04
N PHE A 125 -4.08 -13.86 14.99
CA PHE A 125 -4.24 -14.34 13.62
C PHE A 125 -3.38 -15.58 13.38
N THR A 126 -4.01 -16.63 12.86
CA THR A 126 -3.38 -17.91 12.51
C THR A 126 -3.52 -18.20 11.01
N SER A 127 -2.74 -19.16 10.50
CA SER A 127 -2.79 -19.56 9.09
C SER A 127 -4.13 -20.16 8.65
N GLU A 128 -5.00 -20.52 9.58
CA GLU A 128 -6.33 -21.07 9.29
C GLU A 128 -7.27 -20.04 8.65
N TYR A 129 -7.03 -18.75 8.92
CA TYR A 129 -7.80 -17.65 8.35
C TYR A 129 -7.31 -17.20 6.97
N ILE A 130 -6.22 -17.77 6.46
CA ILE A 130 -5.65 -17.38 5.17
C ILE A 130 -6.43 -18.04 4.04
N ASP A 131 -7.02 -17.21 3.19
CA ASP A 131 -7.54 -17.61 1.87
C ASP A 131 -6.40 -17.54 0.84
N GLU A 132 -6.01 -18.69 0.30
CA GLU A 132 -4.91 -18.84 -0.66
C GLU A 132 -5.12 -18.03 -1.96
N ASN A 133 -6.37 -17.69 -2.27
CA ASN A 133 -6.67 -16.88 -3.46
C ASN A 133 -6.38 -15.39 -3.24
N THR A 134 -6.40 -14.90 -1.99
CA THR A 134 -6.28 -13.47 -1.69
C THR A 134 -5.00 -12.87 -2.25
N TYR A 135 -3.86 -13.55 -2.07
CA TYR A 135 -2.58 -13.07 -2.60
C TYR A 135 -2.54 -13.10 -4.13
N SER A 136 -3.04 -14.18 -4.75
CA SER A 136 -3.08 -14.32 -6.20
C SER A 136 -3.96 -13.26 -6.85
N LEU A 137 -5.13 -12.99 -6.27
CA LEU A 137 -6.05 -11.94 -6.71
C LEU A 137 -5.41 -10.55 -6.60
N TRP A 138 -4.71 -10.25 -5.49
CA TRP A 138 -3.99 -8.99 -5.36
C TRP A 138 -2.88 -8.83 -6.41
N LEU A 139 -2.14 -9.91 -6.73
CA LEU A 139 -1.16 -9.89 -7.81
C LEU A 139 -1.81 -9.69 -9.19
N GLU A 140 -2.97 -10.28 -9.42
CA GLU A 140 -3.73 -10.11 -10.66
C GLU A 140 -4.26 -8.68 -10.82
N ASP A 141 -4.81 -8.09 -9.76
CA ASP A 141 -5.26 -6.69 -9.77
C ASP A 141 -4.12 -5.74 -10.13
N ASN A 142 -2.92 -5.97 -9.57
CA ASN A 142 -1.73 -5.19 -9.89
C ASN A 142 -1.25 -5.39 -11.34
N LYS A 143 -1.35 -6.61 -11.89
CA LYS A 143 -1.06 -6.88 -13.32
C LYS A 143 -2.11 -6.29 -14.26
N ILE A 144 -3.38 -6.26 -13.85
CA ILE A 144 -4.45 -5.71 -14.67
C ILE A 144 -4.23 -4.21 -14.86
N LEU A 145 -3.80 -3.49 -13.82
CA LEU A 145 -3.42 -2.07 -13.93
C LEU A 145 -2.33 -1.84 -15.00
N GLU A 146 -1.38 -2.77 -15.16
CA GLU A 146 -0.35 -2.71 -16.21
C GLU A 146 -0.92 -2.97 -17.62
N SER A 147 -2.01 -3.74 -17.73
CA SER A 147 -2.59 -4.20 -19.00
C SER A 147 -3.73 -3.33 -19.56
N LEU A 148 -4.32 -2.46 -18.73
CA LEU A 148 -5.51 -1.65 -19.08
C LEU A 148 -5.24 -0.45 -19.99
N VAL A 149 -4.02 -0.32 -20.53
CA VAL A 149 -3.69 0.65 -21.59
C VAL A 149 -3.58 -0.08 -22.93
N PRO A 150 -4.67 -0.19 -23.73
CA PRO A 150 -4.59 -0.80 -25.05
C PRO A 150 -3.53 -0.11 -25.94
N LYS A 151 -2.74 -0.92 -26.62
CA LYS A 151 -1.64 -0.47 -27.49
C LYS A 151 -2.12 0.02 -28.87
N ASP A 152 -3.37 -0.31 -29.23
CA ASP A 152 -4.00 0.09 -30.49
C ASP A 152 -5.52 0.24 -30.29
N TYR A 153 -6.11 1.28 -30.89
CA TYR A 153 -7.52 1.66 -30.77
C TYR A 153 -8.19 1.84 -32.14
N SER A 154 -7.53 1.41 -33.23
CA SER A 154 -8.02 1.60 -34.59
C SER A 154 -9.42 1.02 -34.81
N ASP A 155 -9.75 -0.06 -34.10
CA ASP A 155 -10.94 -0.88 -34.34
C ASP A 155 -12.05 -0.70 -33.28
N CYS A 156 -11.90 0.25 -32.35
CA CYS A 156 -12.88 0.51 -31.29
C CYS A 156 -14.03 1.44 -31.77
N ASP A 157 -15.22 1.33 -31.15
CA ASP A 157 -16.27 2.35 -31.31
C ASP A 157 -15.89 3.68 -30.62
N GLU A 158 -16.54 4.78 -31.02
CA GLU A 158 -16.19 6.13 -30.52
C GLU A 158 -16.35 6.27 -28.99
N LYS A 159 -17.31 5.58 -28.39
CA LYS A 159 -17.51 5.61 -26.93
C LYS A 159 -16.36 4.92 -26.20
N SER A 160 -15.88 3.81 -26.76
CA SER A 160 -14.73 3.06 -26.25
C SER A 160 -13.42 3.82 -26.44
N LYS A 161 -13.28 4.56 -27.56
CA LYS A 161 -12.15 5.49 -27.77
C LYS A 161 -12.16 6.63 -26.76
N GLU A 162 -13.32 7.23 -26.47
CA GLU A 162 -13.43 8.30 -25.48
C GLU A 162 -13.07 7.82 -24.07
N LEU A 163 -13.57 6.63 -23.68
CA LEU A 163 -13.26 6.02 -22.39
C LEU A 163 -11.77 5.69 -22.26
N ALA A 164 -11.19 5.15 -23.32
CA ALA A 164 -9.76 4.86 -23.40
C ALA A 164 -8.90 6.13 -23.33
N LEU A 165 -9.31 7.22 -23.99
CA LEU A 165 -8.60 8.49 -23.94
C LEU A 165 -8.62 9.07 -22.53
N LYS A 166 -9.76 8.98 -21.82
CA LYS A 166 -9.89 9.37 -20.41
C LYS A 166 -9.00 8.53 -19.50
N ALA A 167 -8.98 7.21 -19.69
CA ALA A 167 -8.10 6.32 -18.94
C ALA A 167 -6.63 6.65 -19.21
N ARG A 168 -6.25 6.88 -20.48
CA ARG A 168 -4.89 7.28 -20.87
C ARG A 168 -4.45 8.57 -20.20
N HIS A 169 -5.28 9.62 -20.23
CA HIS A 169 -4.97 10.86 -19.54
C HIS A 169 -4.81 10.68 -18.03
N HIS A 170 -5.66 9.85 -17.41
CA HIS A 170 -5.52 9.51 -16.00
C HIS A 170 -4.19 8.78 -15.72
N PHE A 171 -3.81 7.81 -16.55
CA PHE A 171 -2.50 7.16 -16.43
C PHE A 171 -1.32 8.11 -16.70
N GLU A 172 -1.48 9.10 -17.58
CA GLU A 172 -0.45 10.14 -17.85
C GLU A 172 -0.24 10.98 -16.59
N GLU A 173 -1.32 11.40 -15.94
CA GLU A 173 -1.28 12.10 -14.66
C GLU A 173 -0.63 11.25 -13.57
N LEU A 174 -0.99 9.96 -13.45
CA LEU A 174 -0.38 9.04 -12.48
C LEU A 174 1.11 8.85 -12.73
N THR A 175 1.52 8.71 -13.99
CA THR A 175 2.94 8.56 -14.36
C THR A 175 3.72 9.82 -14.01
N ILE A 176 3.19 11.01 -14.34
CA ILE A 176 3.80 12.30 -13.98
C ILE A 176 3.91 12.43 -12.46
N LYS A 177 2.85 12.06 -11.73
CA LYS A 177 2.82 12.07 -10.27
C LYS A 177 3.86 11.10 -9.69
N PHE A 178 3.99 9.90 -10.25
CA PHE A 178 4.97 8.90 -9.82
C PHE A 178 6.41 9.37 -10.02
N LYS A 179 6.74 9.93 -11.19
CA LYS A 179 8.07 10.53 -11.48
C LYS A 179 8.49 11.58 -10.45
N LYS A 180 7.53 12.33 -9.89
CA LYS A 180 7.83 13.31 -8.84
C LYS A 180 8.51 12.68 -7.62
N TYR A 181 8.20 11.42 -7.32
CA TYR A 181 8.60 10.76 -6.08
C TYR A 181 9.88 9.93 -6.18
N ILE A 182 10.25 9.48 -7.37
CA ILE A 182 11.44 8.65 -7.60
C ILE A 182 12.62 9.51 -8.05
N ASP A 183 13.83 8.95 -7.95
CA ASP A 183 15.04 9.57 -8.47
C ASP A 183 15.03 9.57 -10.01
N ASP A 184 15.50 10.66 -10.62
CA ASP A 184 15.45 10.82 -12.08
C ASP A 184 16.36 9.80 -12.78
N ASP A 185 17.50 9.44 -12.19
CA ASP A 185 18.42 8.43 -12.74
C ASP A 185 17.80 7.02 -12.66
N GLU A 186 17.09 6.72 -11.57
CA GLU A 186 16.35 5.47 -11.38
C GLU A 186 15.22 5.32 -12.41
N TYR A 187 14.47 6.40 -12.65
CA TYR A 187 13.44 6.42 -13.68
C TYR A 187 14.03 6.24 -15.08
N ASP A 188 15.11 6.95 -15.39
CA ASP A 188 15.76 6.91 -16.70
C ASP A 188 16.37 5.53 -17.01
N ASP A 189 16.98 4.86 -16.02
CA ASP A 189 17.49 3.49 -16.19
C ASP A 189 16.36 2.49 -16.43
N TRP A 190 15.23 2.63 -15.73
CA TRP A 190 14.03 1.83 -16.01
C TRP A 190 13.48 2.12 -17.42
N ALA A 191 13.32 3.40 -17.79
CA ALA A 191 12.73 3.80 -19.07
C ALA A 191 13.57 3.33 -20.26
N LYS A 192 14.90 3.33 -20.15
CA LYS A 192 15.83 2.82 -21.18
C LYS A 192 15.69 1.32 -21.44
N LYS A 193 15.19 0.55 -20.46
CA LYS A 193 14.98 -0.90 -20.60
C LYS A 193 13.65 -1.24 -21.29
N GLN A 194 12.74 -0.27 -21.43
CA GLN A 194 11.44 -0.48 -22.05
C GLN A 194 11.47 -0.19 -23.57
N LYS A 195 10.75 -1.02 -24.35
CA LYS A 195 10.74 -0.93 -25.83
C LYS A 195 9.79 0.12 -26.41
N PHE A 196 8.96 0.76 -25.59
CA PHE A 196 8.01 1.81 -26.00
C PHE A 196 7.74 2.77 -24.84
N PRO A 197 7.42 4.06 -25.08
CA PRO A 197 6.98 4.97 -24.04
C PRO A 197 5.52 4.66 -23.72
N ILE A 198 5.28 3.66 -22.88
CA ILE A 198 3.96 3.33 -22.39
C ILE A 198 3.85 3.85 -20.97
N LEU A 199 2.64 4.26 -20.65
CA LEU A 199 2.15 4.75 -19.38
C LEU A 199 2.23 3.68 -18.29
N GLU A 200 3.45 3.32 -17.93
CA GLU A 200 3.76 2.23 -17.01
C GLU A 200 4.44 2.83 -15.79
N VAL A 201 3.92 2.48 -14.61
CA VAL A 201 4.61 2.69 -13.34
C VAL A 201 5.76 1.69 -13.28
N PRO A 202 7.01 2.13 -13.02
CA PRO A 202 8.14 1.23 -12.90
C PRO A 202 7.89 -0.01 -12.02
N ASP A 203 8.15 -1.18 -12.60
CA ASP A 203 8.13 -2.45 -11.88
C ASP A 203 9.12 -2.44 -10.71
N GLY A 204 8.64 -2.81 -9.53
CA GLY A 204 9.48 -3.03 -8.37
C GLY A 204 9.03 -2.21 -7.16
N PHE A 205 9.90 -2.21 -6.15
CA PHE A 205 9.63 -1.58 -4.87
C PHE A 205 10.44 -0.29 -4.76
N HIS A 206 9.92 0.76 -5.38
CA HIS A 206 10.53 2.08 -5.37
C HIS A 206 10.31 2.78 -4.04
N THR A 207 11.25 3.63 -3.67
CA THR A 207 11.16 4.46 -2.48
C THR A 207 11.12 5.93 -2.85
N CYS A 208 10.36 6.71 -2.08
CA CYS A 208 10.32 8.16 -2.22
C CYS A 208 11.71 8.75 -1.96
N LYS A 209 12.23 9.56 -2.88
CA LYS A 209 13.53 10.23 -2.73
C LYS A 209 13.60 11.18 -1.54
N GLU A 210 12.46 11.75 -1.13
CA GLU A 210 12.37 12.69 0.00
C GLU A 210 12.22 11.98 1.34
N HIS A 211 11.39 10.93 1.39
CA HIS A 211 10.94 10.32 2.67
C HIS A 211 11.48 8.90 2.90
N GLY A 212 12.09 8.26 1.90
CA GLY A 212 12.57 6.88 1.97
C GLY A 212 11.47 5.84 2.15
N ALA A 213 10.19 6.22 1.99
CA ALA A 213 9.04 5.32 2.11
C ALA A 213 8.79 4.58 0.78
N ILE A 214 8.47 3.30 0.85
CA ILE A 214 7.94 2.53 -0.29
C ILE A 214 6.71 3.26 -0.81
N ILE A 215 6.60 3.38 -2.14
CA ILE A 215 5.51 4.09 -2.80
C ILE A 215 4.57 3.12 -3.52
N SER A 216 3.30 3.53 -3.66
CA SER A 216 2.35 2.88 -4.56
C SER A 216 2.26 3.65 -5.87
N TRP A 217 1.42 3.18 -6.80
CA TRP A 217 1.09 3.90 -8.03
C TRP A 217 0.57 5.33 -7.79
N ASN A 218 0.01 5.60 -6.60
CA ASN A 218 -0.47 6.94 -6.24
C ASN A 218 0.55 7.79 -5.47
N GLY A 219 1.77 7.27 -5.29
CA GLY A 219 2.90 7.99 -4.72
C GLY A 219 3.22 7.63 -3.27
N CYS A 220 3.90 8.57 -2.61
CA CYS A 220 4.33 8.44 -1.22
C CYS A 220 3.23 8.85 -0.26
N ILE A 221 2.95 7.98 0.73
CA ILE A 221 1.95 8.26 1.76
C ILE A 221 2.26 9.54 2.56
N VAL A 222 3.54 9.81 2.85
CA VAL A 222 3.96 11.01 3.58
C VAL A 222 3.74 12.27 2.75
N CYS A 223 4.05 12.22 1.45
CA CYS A 223 3.80 13.35 0.56
C CYS A 223 2.31 13.68 0.41
N ASN A 224 1.44 12.69 0.58
CA ASN A 224 -0.01 12.84 0.48
C ASN A 224 -0.64 13.39 1.77
N ASP A 225 0.05 13.27 2.91
CA ASP A 225 -0.37 13.79 4.21
C ASP A 225 -0.06 15.30 4.41
N MET A 226 0.68 15.92 3.48
CA MET A 226 1.14 17.33 3.55
C MET A 226 0.19 18.36 2.93
#